data_AF-A0A3D1HBH9-F1
#
_entry.id   AF-A0A3D1HBH9-F1
#
_cell.length_a   1.000
_cell.length_b   1.000
_cell.length_c   1.000
_cell.angle_alpha   90.00
_cell.angle_beta   90.00
_cell.angle_gamma   90.00
#
_symmetry.space_group_name_H-M   'P 1'
#
loop_
_entity.id
_entity.type
_entity.pdbx_description
1 polymer ?
#
loop_
_entity_poly.entity_id
_entity_poly.type
_entity_poly.pdbx_seq_one_letter_code
_entity_poly.pdbx_strand_id
1 'polypeptide(L)'
;IVTTDSPRHENPQDTIDGVAAGIPTGKPFEEFIDREKAVIRALEMAREGDVVALCGKGHEDYQAIGDEYFHFDEKEIVADYFG
;
A
#
# COMPACT_ATOMS: atom_id res chain seq x y z
N ILE A 1 7.51 -0.61 -3.91
CA ILE A 1 6.52 -1.40 -3.15
C ILE A 1 5.22 -1.32 -3.92
N VAL A 2 4.61 -2.47 -4.20
CA VAL A 2 3.29 -2.61 -4.84
C VAL A 2 2.37 -3.23 -3.80
N THR A 3 1.19 -2.66 -3.63
CA THR A 3 0.22 -3.13 -2.65
C THR A 3 -1.20 -2.86 -3.12
N THR A 4 -2.17 -3.31 -2.34
CA THR A 4 -3.59 -3.18 -2.62
C THR A 4 -4.10 -1.86 -2.04
N ASP A 5 -5.14 -1.29 -2.65
CA ASP A 5 -5.93 -0.22 -2.05
C ASP A 5 -7.24 -0.83 -1.58
N SER A 6 -8.35 -0.60 -2.27
CA SER A 6 -9.64 -1.21 -1.95
C SER A 6 -9.96 -2.31 -2.97
N PRO A 7 -9.60 -3.59 -2.70
CA PRO A 7 -9.81 -4.68 -3.65
C PRO A 7 -11.29 -4.92 -3.96
N ARG A 8 -12.22 -4.50 -3.09
CA ARG A 8 -13.66 -4.74 -3.27
C ARG A 8 -13.89 -6.23 -3.56
N HIS A 9 -14.45 -6.56 -4.71
CA HIS A 9 -14.76 -7.93 -5.12
C HIS A 9 -13.65 -8.60 -5.96
N GLU A 10 -12.56 -7.89 -6.24
CA GLU A 10 -11.44 -8.41 -7.01
C GLU A 10 -10.50 -9.24 -6.11
N ASN A 11 -9.82 -10.23 -6.71
CA ASN A 11 -8.72 -10.89 -6.03
C ASN A 11 -7.56 -9.88 -5.92
N PRO A 12 -7.07 -9.56 -4.71
CA PRO A 12 -6.04 -8.54 -4.56
C PRO A 12 -4.74 -8.86 -5.30
N GLN A 13 -4.43 -10.14 -5.52
CA GLN A 13 -3.25 -10.53 -6.29
C GLN A 13 -3.38 -10.13 -7.77
N ASP A 14 -4.59 -10.19 -8.35
CA ASP A 14 -4.79 -9.83 -9.76
C ASP A 14 -4.51 -8.33 -9.99
N THR A 15 -4.87 -7.47 -9.01
CA THR A 15 -4.54 -6.03 -9.05
C THR A 15 -3.03 -5.80 -8.96
N ILE A 16 -2.33 -6.52 -8.07
CA ILE A 16 -0.87 -6.44 -7.93
C ILE A 16 -0.20 -6.87 -9.24
N ASP A 17 -0.62 -8.01 -9.81
CA ASP A 17 -0.09 -8.56 -11.06
C ASP A 17 -0.29 -7.57 -12.22
N GLY A 18 -1.46 -6.91 -12.28
CA GLY A 18 -1.76 -5.88 -13.26
C GLY A 18 -0.82 -4.67 -13.20
N VAL A 19 -0.46 -4.22 -11.99
CA VAL A 19 0.52 -3.14 -11.79
C VAL A 19 1.93 -3.63 -12.11
N ALA A 20 2.28 -4.83 -11.63
CA ALA A 20 3.59 -5.45 -11.83
C ALA A 20 3.92 -5.63 -13.32
N ALA A 21 2.94 -5.95 -14.15
CA ALA A 21 3.09 -6.06 -15.61
C ALA A 21 3.57 -4.76 -16.28
N GLY A 22 3.35 -3.59 -15.66
CA GLY A 22 3.84 -2.29 -16.14
C GLY A 22 5.25 -1.93 -15.66
N ILE A 23 5.83 -2.70 -14.73
CA ILE A 23 7.16 -2.43 -14.18
C ILE A 23 8.22 -2.95 -15.17
N PRO A 24 9.18 -2.11 -15.60
CA PRO A 24 10.21 -2.54 -16.53
C PRO A 24 11.03 -3.74 -16.01
N THR A 25 11.31 -4.71 -16.88
CA THR A 25 12.11 -5.89 -16.54
C THR A 25 13.43 -5.51 -15.85
N GLY A 26 13.74 -6.21 -14.75
CA GLY A 26 14.95 -5.99 -13.97
C GLY A 26 14.88 -4.81 -13.00
N LYS A 27 13.76 -4.08 -12.93
CA LYS A 27 13.51 -3.14 -11.83
C LYS A 27 12.98 -3.91 -10.61
N PRO A 28 13.67 -3.87 -9.46
CA PRO A 28 13.21 -4.57 -8.28
C PRO A 28 12.00 -3.85 -7.67
N PHE A 29 11.06 -4.62 -7.15
CA PHE A 29 9.95 -4.16 -6.34
C PHE A 29 9.58 -5.25 -5.33
N GLU A 30 8.89 -4.87 -4.26
CA GLU A 30 8.34 -5.79 -3.25
C GLU A 30 6.80 -5.69 -3.31
N GLU A 31 6.12 -6.83 -3.13
CA GLU A 31 4.66 -6.96 -3.20
C GLU A 31 4.09 -7.27 -1.81
N PHE A 32 2.97 -6.63 -1.48
CA PHE A 32 2.26 -6.84 -0.23
C PHE A 32 0.76 -6.77 -0.46
N ILE A 33 0.02 -7.84 -0.18
CA ILE A 33 -1.46 -7.78 -0.17
C ILE A 33 -1.95 -6.90 0.99
N ASP A 34 -1.30 -7.02 2.14
CA ASP A 34 -1.57 -6.24 3.35
C ASP A 34 -0.97 -4.83 3.22
N ARG A 35 -1.84 -3.83 3.11
CA ARG A 35 -1.44 -2.44 2.87
C ARG A 35 -0.72 -1.83 4.08
N GLU A 36 -1.09 -2.20 5.31
CA GLU A 36 -0.41 -1.72 6.51
C GLU A 36 1.05 -2.18 6.52
N LYS A 37 1.28 -3.48 6.24
CA LYS A 37 2.64 -4.02 6.10
C LYS A 37 3.43 -3.33 5.00
N ALA A 38 2.78 -2.98 3.89
CA ALA A 38 3.42 -2.28 2.78
C ALA A 38 3.88 -0.86 3.18
N VAL A 39 3.03 -0.13 3.90
CA VAL A 39 3.34 1.21 4.43
C VAL A 39 4.50 1.12 5.41
N ILE A 40 4.42 0.24 6.41
CA ILE A 40 5.49 0.04 7.40
C ILE A 40 6.80 -0.31 6.69
N ARG A 41 6.78 -1.24 5.74
CA ARG A 41 7.96 -1.61 4.96
C ARG A 41 8.58 -0.43 4.22
N ALA A 42 7.76 0.44 3.63
CA ALA A 42 8.25 1.64 2.94
C ALA A 42 8.97 2.59 3.89
N LEU A 43 8.44 2.77 5.10
CA LEU A 43 9.03 3.62 6.13
C LEU A 43 10.34 3.01 6.68
N GLU A 44 10.41 1.69 6.87
CA GLU A 44 11.63 0.98 7.29
C GLU A 44 12.76 1.08 6.25
N MET A 45 12.42 1.09 4.96
CA MET A 45 13.38 1.19 3.87
C MET A 45 13.94 2.60 3.70
N ALA A 46 13.16 3.62 4.08
CA ALA A 46 13.51 5.01 3.91
C ALA A 46 14.67 5.42 4.82
N ARG A 47 15.56 6.27 4.31
CA ARG A 47 16.67 6.86 5.06
C ARG A 47 16.44 8.35 5.25
N GLU A 48 17.25 8.96 6.11
CA GLU A 48 17.26 10.40 6.27
C GLU A 48 17.45 11.11 4.91
N GLY A 49 16.53 12.02 4.59
CA GLY A 49 16.49 12.76 3.34
C GLY A 49 15.65 12.11 2.22
N ASP A 50 15.20 10.87 2.38
CA ASP A 50 14.27 10.24 1.45
C ASP A 50 12.85 10.79 1.63
N VAL A 51 12.04 10.67 0.57
CA VAL A 51 10.60 10.97 0.60
C VAL A 51 9.83 9.70 0.26
N VAL A 52 8.92 9.32 1.16
CA VAL A 52 7.95 8.24 0.93
C VAL A 52 6.63 8.87 0.51
N ALA A 53 6.13 8.50 -0.67
CA ALA A 53 4.82 8.93 -1.16
C ALA A 53 3.83 7.75 -1.12
N LEU A 54 2.78 7.90 -0.31
CA LEU A 54 1.65 6.96 -0.28
C LEU A 54 0.59 7.44 -1.27
N CYS A 55 0.26 6.62 -2.26
CA CYS A 55 -0.65 6.97 -3.36
C CYS A 55 -1.86 6.03 -3.38
N GLY A 56 -3.04 6.54 -3.76
CA GLY A 56 -4.29 5.80 -3.85
C GLY A 56 -5.40 6.42 -3.02
N LYS A 57 -5.30 6.32 -1.68
CA LYS A 57 -6.36 6.66 -0.73
C LYS A 57 -6.58 8.16 -0.51
N GLY A 58 -5.49 8.91 -0.35
CA GLY A 58 -5.54 10.35 -0.08
C GLY A 58 -6.18 10.68 1.28
N HIS A 59 -7.47 11.05 1.28
CA HIS A 59 -8.20 11.41 2.50
C HIS A 59 -9.14 10.32 3.01
N GLU A 60 -9.22 9.19 2.32
CA GLU A 60 -10.03 8.04 2.74
C GLU A 60 -9.39 7.33 3.94
N ASP A 61 -10.23 6.99 4.93
CA ASP A 61 -9.91 6.37 6.22
C ASP A 61 -10.45 4.93 6.33
N TYR A 62 -10.69 4.28 5.18
CA TYR A 62 -11.19 2.92 5.13
C TYR A 62 -10.58 2.12 3.98
N GLN A 63 -10.60 0.80 4.10
CA GLN A 63 -10.31 -0.13 3.02
C GLN A 63 -11.55 -0.97 2.73
N ALA A 64 -12.00 -0.98 1.46
CA ALA A 64 -13.17 -1.76 1.06
C ALA A 64 -12.77 -3.16 0.57
N ILE A 65 -13.30 -4.20 1.21
CA ILE A 65 -13.09 -5.62 0.87
C ILE A 65 -14.47 -6.28 0.78
N GLY A 66 -14.81 -6.81 -0.38
CA GLY A 66 -16.18 -7.17 -0.75
C GLY A 66 -17.12 -5.97 -0.66
N ASP A 67 -18.19 -6.16 0.11
CA ASP A 67 -19.18 -5.14 0.46
C ASP A 67 -18.89 -4.47 1.82
N GLU A 68 -17.80 -4.85 2.49
CA GLU A 68 -17.44 -4.37 3.83
C GLU A 68 -16.39 -3.26 3.76
N TYR A 69 -16.48 -2.34 4.72
CA TYR A 69 -15.60 -1.19 4.87
C TYR A 69 -14.88 -1.31 6.22
N PHE A 70 -13.57 -1.55 6.17
CA PHE A 70 -12.74 -1.70 7.36
C PHE A 70 -12.02 -0.38 7.64
N HIS A 71 -11.95 0.04 8.91
CA HIS A 71 -11.17 1.22 9.31
C HIS A 71 -9.71 1.06 8.88
N PHE A 72 -9.20 2.05 8.16
CA PHE A 72 -7.84 2.06 7.65
C PHE A 72 -7.42 3.50 7.29
N ASP A 73 -6.66 4.17 8.17
CA ASP A 73 -6.08 5.48 7.88
C ASP A 73 -4.54 5.40 7.82
N GLU A 74 -3.98 5.68 6.64
CA GLU A 74 -2.53 5.69 6.44
C GLU A 74 -1.82 6.74 7.30
N LYS A 75 -2.50 7.83 7.66
CA LYS A 75 -1.93 8.88 8.52
C LYS A 75 -1.78 8.40 9.94
N GLU A 76 -2.74 7.61 10.44
CA GLU A 76 -2.65 6.98 11.77
C GLU A 76 -1.49 5.99 11.79
N ILE A 77 -1.39 5.11 10.78
CA ILE A 77 -0.29 4.15 10.66
C ILE A 77 1.08 4.86 10.62
N VAL A 78 1.21 5.94 9.84
CA VAL A 78 2.45 6.72 9.74
C VAL A 78 2.75 7.41 11.07
N ALA A 79 1.77 8.00 11.74
CA ALA A 79 1.96 8.64 13.04
C ALA A 79 2.42 7.62 14.09
N ASP A 80 1.74 6.48 14.18
CA ASP A 80 2.06 5.41 15.13
C ASP A 80 3.47 4.84 14.92
N TYR A 81 3.95 4.79 13.67
CA TYR A 81 5.31 4.35 13.36
C TYR A 81 6.39 5.28 13.96
N PHE A 82 6.13 6.59 14.04
CA PHE A 82 7.09 7.57 14.54
C PHE A 82 6.91 7.92 16.04
N GLY A 83 5.77 7.58 16.63
CA GLY A 83 5.42 7.89 18.03
C GLY A 83 4.98 9.33 18.26
#